data_AF-A0A524KW08-F1
#
_entry.id   AF-A0A524KW08-F1
#
_cell.length_a   1.000
_cell.length_b   1.000
_cell.length_c   1.000
_cell.angle_alpha   90.00
_cell.angle_beta   90.00
_cell.angle_gamma   90.00
#
_symmetry.space_group_name_H-M   'P 1'
#
loop_
_entity.id
_entity.type
_entity.pdbx_description
1 polymer ?
#
loop_
_entity_poly.entity_id
_entity_poly.type
_entity_poly.pdbx_seq_one_letter_code
_entity_poly.pdbx_strand_id
1 'polypeptide(L)'
;MKIIKDIKLNIDGEEVLRHQGYSKKRVKNPNQNILQITEEEINRSVDLFEPRGIYSLIKIIRFTLQGGIDLENELTFRLPQSIINQLKGVSYFLVGVVTIGGLIEKKVSELFSQGEYPRALALDAVGTVAVEDFSRKVRKLAGQEVKDHGLKTSRHFSPRLW
;
A
#
# COMPACT_ATOMS: atom_id res chain seq x y z
N MET A 1 18.46 -0.29 -7.23
CA MET A 1 17.01 -0.01 -7.24
C MET A 1 16.33 -1.00 -8.15
N LYS A 2 15.24 -1.63 -7.71
CA LYS A 2 14.43 -2.55 -8.51
C LYS A 2 13.09 -1.93 -8.85
N ILE A 3 12.62 -2.19 -10.07
CA ILE A 3 11.36 -1.68 -10.60
C ILE A 3 10.42 -2.87 -10.82
N ILE A 4 9.19 -2.75 -10.33
CA ILE A 4 8.14 -3.75 -10.43
C ILE A 4 6.99 -3.16 -11.24
N LYS A 5 6.56 -3.89 -12.25
CA LYS A 5 5.44 -3.56 -13.14
C LYS A 5 4.63 -4.82 -13.43
N ASP A 6 3.48 -4.64 -14.06
CA ASP A 6 2.69 -5.73 -14.66
C ASP A 6 2.27 -6.83 -13.67
N ILE A 7 2.06 -6.45 -12.41
CA ILE A 7 1.51 -7.34 -11.39
C ILE A 7 0.00 -7.27 -11.44
N LYS A 8 -0.65 -8.40 -11.73
CA LYS A 8 -2.10 -8.55 -11.60
C LYS A 8 -2.51 -8.29 -10.15
N LEU A 9 -3.45 -7.36 -9.95
CA LEU A 9 -4.01 -7.03 -8.63
C LEU A 9 -5.15 -7.97 -8.28
N ASN A 10 -5.34 -8.23 -6.99
CA ASN A 10 -6.48 -8.98 -6.48
C ASN A 10 -7.32 -8.07 -5.58
N ILE A 11 -8.54 -7.76 -6.01
CA ILE A 11 -9.43 -6.86 -5.30
C ILE A 11 -10.42 -7.70 -4.49
N ASP A 12 -10.24 -7.71 -3.17
CA ASP A 12 -11.14 -8.40 -2.26
C ASP A 12 -12.37 -7.52 -1.98
N GLY A 13 -13.53 -7.95 -2.47
CA GLY A 13 -14.78 -7.22 -2.29
C GLY A 13 -15.19 -7.02 -0.83
N GLU A 14 -14.82 -7.92 0.08
CA GLU A 14 -15.08 -7.71 1.51
C GLU A 14 -14.25 -6.56 2.08
N GLU A 15 -13.00 -6.44 1.65
CA GLU A 15 -12.13 -5.32 2.03
C GLU A 15 -12.58 -4.01 1.41
N VAL A 16 -13.10 -4.03 0.17
CA VAL A 16 -13.70 -2.85 -0.46
C VAL A 16 -14.92 -2.38 0.34
N LEU A 17 -15.82 -3.30 0.73
CA LEU A 17 -16.95 -2.97 1.60
C LEU A 17 -16.51 -2.46 2.97
N ARG A 18 -15.45 -3.04 3.55
CA ARG A 18 -14.88 -2.60 4.82
C ARG A 18 -14.40 -1.14 4.74
N HIS A 19 -13.69 -0.77 3.67
CA HIS A 19 -13.20 0.60 3.45
C HIS A 19 -14.32 1.59 3.13
N GLN A 20 -15.44 1.14 2.53
CA GLN A 20 -16.66 1.94 2.41
C GLN A 20 -17.41 2.16 3.75
N GLY A 21 -16.97 1.51 4.84
CA GLY A 21 -17.60 1.61 6.17
C GLY A 21 -18.51 0.44 6.54
N TYR A 22 -18.74 -0.50 5.63
CA TYR A 22 -19.58 -1.70 5.83
C TYR A 22 -18.81 -2.87 6.44
N SER A 23 -17.98 -2.60 7.47
CA SER A 23 -17.30 -3.67 8.18
C SER A 23 -18.30 -4.64 8.81
N LYS A 24 -18.04 -5.96 8.74
CA LYS A 24 -18.90 -7.02 9.33
C LYS A 24 -19.22 -6.81 10.82
N LYS A 25 -18.38 -6.08 11.54
CA LYS A 25 -18.58 -5.70 12.95
C LYS A 25 -19.65 -4.61 13.14
N ARG A 26 -19.80 -3.71 12.16
CA ARG A 26 -20.73 -2.57 12.22
C ARG A 26 -22.01 -2.84 11.45
N VAL A 27 -21.90 -3.51 10.30
CA VAL A 27 -23.03 -3.82 9.43
C VAL A 27 -22.96 -5.30 9.07
N LYS A 28 -23.94 -6.08 9.56
CA LYS A 28 -24.01 -7.52 9.27
C LYS A 28 -24.42 -7.78 7.82
N ASN A 29 -25.43 -7.06 7.34
CA ASN A 29 -26.01 -7.22 6.00
C ASN A 29 -26.09 -5.86 5.30
N PRO A 30 -25.11 -5.51 4.43
CA PRO A 30 -25.21 -4.34 3.58
C PRO A 30 -26.42 -4.43 2.64
N ASN A 31 -26.95 -3.27 2.25
CA ASN A 31 -28.04 -3.20 1.26
C ASN A 31 -27.60 -3.84 -0.07
N GLN A 32 -28.47 -4.61 -0.73
CA GLN A 32 -28.19 -5.23 -2.03
C GLN A 32 -27.71 -4.23 -3.10
N ASN A 33 -28.26 -3.01 -3.11
CA ASN A 33 -27.80 -1.98 -4.05
C ASN A 33 -26.33 -1.62 -3.85
N ILE A 34 -25.85 -1.60 -2.61
CA ILE A 34 -24.44 -1.32 -2.29
C ILE A 34 -23.54 -2.48 -2.71
N LEU A 35 -24.00 -3.72 -2.49
CA LEU A 35 -23.28 -4.92 -2.93
C LEU A 35 -23.11 -4.91 -4.46
N GLN A 36 -24.19 -4.63 -5.18
CA GLN A 36 -24.18 -4.54 -6.63
C GLN A 36 -23.26 -3.42 -7.13
N ILE A 37 -23.37 -2.21 -6.58
CA ILE A 37 -22.49 -1.09 -6.95
C ILE A 37 -21.03 -1.44 -6.69
N THR A 38 -20.72 -2.09 -5.57
CA THR A 38 -19.36 -2.51 -5.24
C THR A 38 -18.80 -3.48 -6.27
N GLU A 39 -19.57 -4.50 -6.63
CA GLU A 39 -19.16 -5.49 -7.64
C GLU A 39 -18.99 -4.84 -9.03
N GLU A 40 -19.90 -3.94 -9.42
CA GLU A 40 -19.80 -3.19 -10.67
C GLU A 40 -18.52 -2.35 -10.73
N GLU A 41 -18.19 -1.59 -9.68
CA GLU A 41 -17.00 -0.74 -9.68
C GLU A 41 -15.70 -1.56 -9.58
N ILE A 42 -15.70 -2.72 -8.90
CA ILE A 42 -14.57 -3.66 -8.95
C ILE A 42 -14.32 -4.11 -10.39
N ASN A 43 -15.36 -4.55 -11.10
CA ASN A 43 -15.22 -5.05 -12.47
C ASN A 43 -14.76 -3.94 -13.45
N ARG A 44 -15.28 -2.71 -13.29
CA ARG A 44 -14.89 -1.56 -14.12
C ARG A 44 -13.46 -1.08 -13.85
N SER A 45 -12.93 -1.33 -12.66
CA SER A 45 -11.60 -0.85 -12.27
C SER A 45 -10.44 -1.61 -12.90
N VAL A 46 -10.66 -2.82 -13.42
CA VAL A 46 -9.59 -3.73 -13.88
C VAL A 46 -8.67 -3.08 -14.91
N ASP A 47 -9.24 -2.33 -15.85
CA ASP A 47 -8.50 -1.67 -16.93
C ASP A 47 -7.95 -0.29 -16.55
N LEU A 48 -8.27 0.20 -15.34
CA LEU A 48 -7.81 1.50 -14.83
C LEU A 48 -6.49 1.39 -14.06
N PHE A 49 -6.04 0.18 -13.72
CA PHE A 49 -4.85 -0.01 -12.91
C PHE A 49 -3.57 0.05 -13.76
N GLU A 50 -2.64 0.91 -13.33
CA GLU A 50 -1.28 1.00 -13.85
C GLU A 50 -0.26 0.74 -12.71
N PRO A 51 -0.21 -0.48 -12.15
CA PRO A 51 0.61 -0.76 -10.98
C PRO A 51 2.12 -0.60 -11.26
N ARG A 52 2.76 0.28 -10.51
CA ARG A 52 4.21 0.54 -10.58
C ARG A 52 4.82 0.65 -9.19
N GLY A 53 5.81 -0.17 -8.92
CA GLY A 53 6.51 -0.22 -7.65
C GLY A 53 8.01 -0.03 -7.85
N ILE A 54 8.66 0.58 -6.88
CA ILE A 54 10.12 0.60 -6.76
C ILE A 54 10.52 0.20 -5.35
N TYR A 55 11.64 -0.48 -5.22
CA TYR A 55 12.28 -0.68 -3.92
C TYR A 55 13.79 -0.74 -4.03
N SER A 56 14.45 -0.46 -2.91
CA SER A 56 15.90 -0.51 -2.75
C SER A 56 16.25 -1.05 -1.38
N LEU A 57 17.23 -1.95 -1.34
CA LEU A 57 17.93 -2.37 -0.14
C LEU A 57 19.21 -1.54 -0.03
N ILE A 58 19.36 -0.78 1.05
CA ILE A 58 20.45 0.20 1.21
C ILE A 58 21.15 -0.10 2.53
N LYS A 59 22.48 -0.14 2.56
CA LYS A 59 23.22 -0.41 3.81
C LYS A 59 23.06 0.73 4.81
N ILE A 60 22.86 0.39 6.07
CA ILE A 60 22.87 1.34 7.19
C ILE A 60 24.31 1.59 7.62
N ILE A 61 24.71 2.85 7.67
CA ILE A 61 26.03 3.27 8.15
C ILE A 61 25.99 3.42 9.68
N ARG A 62 25.00 4.14 10.21
CA ARG A 62 24.83 4.34 11.65
C ARG A 62 23.43 4.79 12.01
N PHE A 63 23.08 4.59 13.28
CA PHE A 63 21.95 5.23 13.93
C PHE A 63 22.42 6.51 14.64
N THR A 64 21.68 7.60 14.50
CA THR A 64 22.00 8.87 15.15
C THR A 64 21.26 9.01 16.48
N LEU A 65 21.80 9.83 17.39
CA LEU A 65 21.23 10.07 18.72
C LEU A 65 19.83 10.74 18.68
N GLN A 66 19.45 11.32 17.55
CA GLN A 66 18.20 12.07 17.37
C GLN A 66 17.15 11.25 16.59
N GLY A 67 17.27 9.93 16.60
CA GLY A 67 16.36 9.03 15.90
C GLY A 67 16.54 8.99 14.38
N GLY A 68 17.75 9.30 13.90
CA GLY A 68 18.12 9.22 12.49
C GLY A 68 18.76 7.88 12.11
N ILE A 69 18.66 7.53 10.83
CA ILE A 69 19.38 6.42 10.21
C ILE A 69 20.15 7.00 9.03
N ASP A 70 21.47 6.97 9.11
CA ASP A 70 22.35 7.37 8.01
C ASP A 70 22.60 6.17 7.11
N LEU A 71 22.39 6.35 5.81
CA LEU A 71 22.49 5.32 4.78
C LEU A 71 23.74 5.51 3.92
N GLU A 72 24.20 4.45 3.26
CA GLU A 72 25.40 4.50 2.42
C GLU A 72 25.30 5.44 1.21
N ASN A 73 24.07 5.82 0.82
CA ASN A 73 23.79 6.75 -0.25
C ASN A 73 23.65 8.20 0.24
N GLU A 74 24.22 8.52 1.41
CA GLU A 74 24.25 9.85 2.01
C GLU A 74 22.88 10.42 2.42
N LEU A 75 21.81 9.60 2.36
CA LEU A 75 20.49 9.97 2.87
C LEU A 75 20.39 9.69 4.37
N THR A 76 19.73 10.60 5.08
CA THR A 76 19.34 10.41 6.49
C THR A 76 17.82 10.30 6.60
N PHE A 77 17.33 9.18 7.13
CA PHE A 77 15.92 9.01 7.47
C PHE A 77 15.69 9.34 8.94
N ARG A 78 14.68 10.18 9.23
CA ARG A 78 14.24 10.44 10.60
C ARG A 78 12.99 9.65 10.92
N LEU A 79 13.03 8.88 12.00
CA LEU A 79 11.91 8.07 12.47
C LEU A 79 11.67 8.34 13.96
N PRO A 80 10.44 8.17 14.45
CA PRO A 80 10.18 8.18 15.89
C PRO A 80 11.12 7.22 16.64
N GLN A 81 11.57 7.62 17.83
CA GLN A 81 12.52 6.84 18.62
C GLN A 81 11.99 5.42 18.95
N SER A 82 10.66 5.27 19.06
CA SER A 82 9.98 3.98 19.25
C SER A 82 10.22 3.00 18.09
N ILE A 83 10.38 3.48 16.87
CA ILE A 83 10.69 2.68 15.68
C ILE A 83 12.18 2.38 15.63
N ILE A 84 13.02 3.38 15.88
CA ILE A 84 14.48 3.20 15.92
C ILE A 84 14.87 2.11 16.92
N ASN A 85 14.20 2.06 18.07
CA ASN A 85 14.40 1.01 19.07
C ASN A 85 14.06 -0.41 18.55
N GLN A 86 13.08 -0.54 17.64
CA GLN A 86 12.72 -1.80 16.99
C GLN A 86 13.66 -2.18 15.85
N LEU A 87 14.49 -1.24 15.38
CA LEU A 87 15.47 -1.45 14.30
C LEU A 87 16.89 -1.70 14.82
N LYS A 88 17.07 -1.88 16.14
CA LYS A 88 18.37 -2.24 16.71
C LYS A 88 18.90 -3.54 16.10
N GLY A 89 20.15 -3.51 15.63
CA GLY A 89 20.81 -4.66 14.99
C GLY A 89 20.47 -4.85 13.50
N VAL A 90 19.67 -3.97 12.90
CA VAL A 90 19.40 -3.98 11.46
C VAL A 90 20.60 -3.43 10.69
N SER A 91 21.06 -4.15 9.67
CA SER A 91 22.21 -3.76 8.83
C SER A 91 21.83 -3.11 7.50
N TYR A 92 20.58 -3.27 7.06
CA TYR A 92 20.08 -2.77 5.79
C TYR A 92 18.69 -2.16 5.94
N PHE A 93 18.48 -1.05 5.24
CA PHE A 93 17.21 -0.35 5.13
C PHE A 93 16.53 -0.72 3.81
N LEU A 94 15.41 -1.42 3.89
CA LEU A 94 14.56 -1.74 2.75
C LEU A 94 13.46 -0.69 2.63
N VAL A 95 13.55 0.15 1.59
CA VAL A 95 12.55 1.18 1.30
C VAL A 95 11.88 0.88 -0.03
N GLY A 96 10.56 1.09 -0.09
CA GLY A 96 9.79 0.92 -1.31
C GLY A 96 8.60 1.86 -1.40
N VAL A 97 8.22 2.16 -2.63
CA VAL A 97 7.09 3.02 -2.98
C VAL A 97 6.28 2.31 -4.06
N VAL A 98 4.96 2.39 -3.97
CA VAL A 98 4.04 1.79 -4.94
C VAL A 98 2.96 2.79 -5.34
N THR A 99 2.46 2.66 -6.56
CA THR A 99 1.27 3.34 -7.08
C THR A 99 0.48 2.38 -7.96
N ILE A 100 -0.81 2.63 -8.13
CA ILE A 100 -1.70 1.93 -9.07
C ILE A 100 -2.03 2.80 -10.30
N GLY A 101 -1.27 3.87 -10.53
CA GLY A 101 -1.62 4.93 -11.48
C GLY A 101 -2.48 6.00 -10.83
N GLY A 102 -3.06 6.88 -11.65
CA GLY A 102 -3.95 7.97 -11.19
C GLY A 102 -5.30 8.00 -11.90
N LEU A 103 -5.64 6.95 -12.66
CA LEU A 103 -6.92 6.88 -13.39
C LEU A 103 -8.10 6.65 -12.44
N ILE A 104 -7.90 5.89 -11.36
CA ILE A 104 -8.92 5.68 -10.33
C ILE A 104 -9.31 7.01 -9.69
N GLU A 105 -8.36 7.80 -9.19
CA GLU A 105 -8.64 9.10 -8.55
C GLU A 105 -9.33 10.09 -9.50
N LYS A 106 -8.96 10.08 -10.79
CA LYS A 106 -9.66 10.87 -11.81
C LYS A 106 -11.12 10.44 -11.93
N LYS A 107 -11.38 9.13 -12.03
CA LYS A 107 -12.73 8.59 -12.18
C LYS A 107 -13.59 8.80 -10.95
N VAL A 108 -13.01 8.66 -9.75
CA VAL A 108 -13.65 9.01 -8.48
C VAL A 108 -14.08 10.47 -8.48
N SER A 109 -13.20 11.38 -8.89
CA SER A 109 -13.53 12.82 -8.96
C SER A 109 -14.65 13.11 -9.95
N GLU A 110 -14.67 12.44 -11.11
CA GLU A 110 -15.75 12.54 -12.09
C GLU A 110 -17.10 12.11 -11.47
N LEU A 111 -17.15 10.94 -10.82
CA LEU A 111 -18.37 10.43 -10.17
C LEU A 111 -18.87 11.38 -9.08
N PHE A 112 -17.97 11.94 -8.26
CA PHE A 112 -18.33 12.95 -7.26
C PHE A 112 -18.95 14.20 -7.91
N SER A 113 -18.37 14.70 -9.01
CA SER A 113 -18.90 15.87 -9.72
C SER A 113 -20.26 15.64 -10.39
N GLN A 114 -20.58 14.37 -10.70
CA GLN A 114 -21.86 13.95 -11.26
C GLN A 114 -22.93 13.67 -10.19
N GLY A 115 -22.57 13.71 -8.91
CA GLY A 115 -23.47 13.36 -7.80
C GLY A 115 -23.65 11.84 -7.59
N GLU A 116 -22.85 11.01 -8.27
CA GLU A 116 -22.84 9.55 -8.18
C GLU A 116 -22.07 9.06 -6.94
N TYR A 117 -22.42 9.59 -5.76
CA TYR A 117 -21.67 9.40 -4.52
C TYR A 117 -21.43 7.94 -4.12
N PRO A 118 -22.43 7.02 -4.19
CA PRO A 118 -22.20 5.64 -3.80
C PRO A 118 -21.16 4.94 -4.69
N ARG A 119 -21.18 5.21 -6.00
CA ARG A 119 -20.18 4.68 -6.94
C ARG A 119 -18.81 5.30 -6.68
N ALA A 120 -18.75 6.61 -6.43
CA ALA A 120 -17.50 7.29 -6.11
C ALA A 120 -16.81 6.69 -4.87
N LEU A 121 -17.59 6.43 -3.81
CA LEU A 121 -17.10 5.79 -2.58
C LEU A 121 -16.65 4.34 -2.80
N ALA A 122 -17.41 3.57 -3.59
CA ALA A 122 -17.03 2.21 -3.94
C ALA A 122 -15.71 2.19 -4.72
N LEU A 123 -15.56 3.05 -5.72
CA LEU A 123 -14.35 3.10 -6.54
C LEU A 123 -13.12 3.62 -5.78
N ASP A 124 -13.30 4.58 -4.87
CA ASP A 124 -12.22 5.06 -3.97
C ASP A 124 -11.73 3.93 -3.03
N ALA A 125 -12.66 3.15 -2.49
CA ALA A 125 -12.34 1.96 -1.69
C ALA A 125 -11.62 0.89 -2.52
N VAL A 126 -12.01 0.68 -3.79
CA VAL A 126 -11.29 -0.18 -4.73
C VAL A 126 -9.84 0.27 -4.91
N GLY A 127 -9.61 1.57 -5.13
CA GLY A 127 -8.26 2.14 -5.22
C GLY A 127 -7.41 1.86 -3.99
N THR A 128 -7.99 2.04 -2.80
CA THR A 128 -7.32 1.74 -1.53
C THR A 128 -6.92 0.26 -1.43
N VAL A 129 -7.84 -0.67 -1.70
CA VAL A 129 -7.58 -2.11 -1.65
C VAL A 129 -6.52 -2.51 -2.68
N ALA A 130 -6.56 -1.93 -3.88
CA ALA A 130 -5.61 -2.18 -4.94
C ALA A 130 -4.17 -1.77 -4.55
N VAL A 131 -3.99 -0.58 -3.96
CA VAL A 131 -2.67 -0.13 -3.45
C VAL A 131 -2.17 -1.03 -2.33
N GLU A 132 -3.04 -1.42 -1.39
CA GLU A 132 -2.69 -2.32 -0.29
C GLU A 132 -2.25 -3.70 -0.79
N ASP A 133 -2.98 -4.28 -1.74
CA ASP A 133 -2.64 -5.56 -2.37
C ASP A 133 -1.31 -5.49 -3.10
N PHE A 134 -1.10 -4.44 -3.89
CA PHE A 134 0.15 -4.27 -4.62
C PHE A 134 1.34 -4.07 -3.67
N SER A 135 1.18 -3.26 -2.62
CA SER A 135 2.19 -3.06 -1.57
C SER A 135 2.58 -4.38 -0.89
N ARG A 136 1.60 -5.24 -0.57
CA ARG A 136 1.87 -6.58 -0.02
C ARG A 136 2.66 -7.46 -0.99
N LYS A 137 2.31 -7.45 -2.28
CA LYS A 137 3.01 -8.22 -3.32
C LYS A 137 4.46 -7.75 -3.51
N VAL A 138 4.68 -6.45 -3.63
CA VAL A 138 6.04 -5.86 -3.72
C VAL A 138 6.86 -6.19 -2.48
N ARG A 139 6.28 -6.10 -1.28
CA ARG A 139 6.95 -6.47 -0.02
C ARG A 139 7.33 -7.95 0.02
N LYS A 140 6.46 -8.84 -0.49
CA LYS A 140 6.75 -10.27 -0.58
C LYS A 140 7.93 -10.54 -1.51
N LEU A 141 7.98 -9.87 -2.67
CA LEU A 141 9.10 -9.97 -3.61
C LEU A 141 10.41 -9.48 -2.99
N ALA A 142 10.40 -8.28 -2.42
CA ALA A 142 11.58 -7.72 -1.75
C ALA A 142 12.03 -8.58 -0.56
N GLY A 143 11.09 -9.11 0.22
CA GLY A 143 11.38 -10.01 1.33
C GLY A 143 11.97 -11.35 0.89
N GLN A 144 11.57 -11.87 -0.28
CA GLN A 144 12.19 -13.09 -0.84
C GLN A 144 13.64 -12.82 -1.24
N GLU A 145 13.89 -11.72 -1.94
CA GLU A 145 15.26 -11.32 -2.28
C GLU A 145 16.16 -11.15 -1.05
N VAL A 146 15.65 -10.51 0.01
CA VAL A 146 16.40 -10.37 1.27
C VAL A 146 16.76 -11.75 1.85
N LYS A 147 15.83 -12.72 1.80
CA LYS A 147 16.11 -14.09 2.25
C LYS A 147 17.15 -14.80 1.40
N ASP A 148 17.13 -14.58 0.09
CA ASP A 148 18.10 -15.17 -0.83
C ASP A 148 19.53 -14.67 -0.55
N HIS A 149 19.67 -13.50 0.08
CA HIS A 149 20.93 -12.95 0.59
C HIS A 149 21.27 -13.40 2.03
N GLY A 150 20.54 -14.36 2.60
CA GLY A 150 20.75 -14.85 3.97
C GLY A 150 20.30 -13.87 5.07
N LEU A 151 19.54 -12.84 4.73
CA LEU A 151 19.04 -11.83 5.66
C LEU A 151 17.59 -12.12 6.08
N LYS A 152 17.12 -11.41 7.11
CA LYS A 152 15.72 -11.44 7.57
C LYS A 152 15.13 -10.03 7.60
N THR A 153 13.85 -9.91 7.29
CA THR A 153 13.11 -8.64 7.35
C THR A 153 12.57 -8.37 8.74
N SER A 154 12.64 -7.12 9.20
CA SER A 154 11.92 -6.64 10.39
C SER A 154 10.41 -6.49 10.12
N ARG A 155 9.68 -5.92 11.09
CA ARG A 155 8.30 -5.44 10.85
C ARG A 155 8.29 -4.38 9.76
N HIS A 156 7.19 -4.32 9.01
CA HIS A 156 6.94 -3.28 8.03
C HIS A 156 6.46 -2.00 8.72
N PHE A 157 6.93 -0.88 8.16
CA PHE A 157 6.72 0.46 8.63
C PHE A 157 6.29 1.33 7.43
N SER A 158 5.19 2.08 7.54
CA SER A 158 4.80 3.10 6.56
C SER A 158 4.63 4.47 7.24
N PRO A 159 5.01 5.59 6.59
CA PRO A 159 4.98 6.94 7.19
C PRO A 159 3.69 7.39 7.86
N ARG A 160 2.57 6.73 7.58
CA ARG A 160 1.24 7.03 8.13
C ARG A 160 0.90 6.24 9.40
N LEU A 161 1.74 5.28 9.82
CA LEU A 161 1.45 4.30 10.87
C LEU A 161 2.19 4.56 12.21
N TRP A 162 2.61 5.80 12.50
CA TRP A 162 3.26 6.17 13.75
C TRP A 162 2.97 7.58 14.23
#